data_AF-S3HAW5-F1
#
_entry.id   AF-S3HAW5-F1
#
_cell.length_a   1.000
_cell.length_b   1.000
_cell.length_c   1.000
_cell.angle_alpha   90.00
_cell.angle_beta   90.00
_cell.angle_gamma   90.00
#
_symmetry.space_group_name_H-M   'P 1'
#
loop_
_entity.id
_entity.type
_entity.pdbx_description
1 polymer ?
#
loop_
_entity_poly.entity_id
_entity_poly.type
_entity_poly.pdbx_seq_one_letter_code
_entity_poly.pdbx_strand_id
1 'polypeptide(L)' 'MSTIAHIRKAVFRINQDEFAAIAGVTQPTVSRWERGAEEAMTLEQMTRIRAAATARGLVWQDQWFFDPPECAA' A
#
# COMPACT_ATOMS: atom_id res chain seq x y z
N MET A 1 9.47 8.58 -3.66
CA MET A 1 8.93 7.27 -3.26
C MET A 1 7.43 7.34 -3.39
N SER A 2 6.75 6.32 -3.94
CA SER A 2 5.28 6.33 -3.96
C SER A 2 4.71 6.10 -2.56
N THR A 3 3.47 6.53 -2.36
CA THR A 3 2.63 6.23 -1.20
C THR A 3 2.59 4.73 -0.88
N ILE A 4 2.36 3.90 -1.90
CA ILE A 4 2.29 2.45 -1.76
C ILE A 4 3.63 1.85 -1.31
N ALA A 5 4.75 2.33 -1.86
CA ALA A 5 6.07 1.89 -1.43
C ALA A 5 6.33 2.26 0.04
N HIS A 6 5.85 3.42 0.50
CA HIS A 6 5.91 3.82 1.90
C HIS A 6 5.04 2.90 2.77
N ILE A 7 3.78 2.65 2.40
CA ILE A 7 2.90 1.75 3.14
C ILE A 7 3.55 0.36 3.28
N ARG A 8 4.04 -0.21 2.18
CA ARG A 8 4.66 -1.54 2.23
C ARG A 8 5.92 -1.57 3.09
N LYS A 9 6.82 -0.60 2.93
CA LYS A 9 8.13 -0.62 3.60
C LYS A 9 8.10 -0.09 5.04
N ALA A 10 7.35 0.97 5.31
CA ALA A 10 7.33 1.64 6.60
C ALA A 10 6.26 1.06 7.53
N VAL A 11 5.06 0.78 7.00
CA VAL A 11 3.91 0.31 7.79
C VAL A 11 3.93 -1.21 7.93
N PHE A 12 3.87 -1.93 6.80
CA PHE A 12 3.80 -3.39 6.83
C PHE A 12 5.16 -4.07 7.00
N ARG A 13 6.24 -3.43 6.52
CA ARG A 13 7.61 -3.98 6.51
C ARG A 13 7.72 -5.36 5.84
N ILE A 14 6.96 -5.54 4.76
CA ILE A 14 6.90 -6.80 4.00
C ILE A 14 7.45 -6.66 2.58
N ASN A 15 7.67 -7.79 1.92
CA ASN A 15 8.05 -7.82 0.52
C ASN A 15 6.84 -7.54 -0.41
N GLN A 16 7.09 -7.37 -1.72
CA GLN A 16 6.01 -7.05 -2.67
C GLN A 16 5.04 -8.22 -2.87
N ASP A 17 5.50 -9.47 -2.80
CA ASP A 17 4.66 -10.66 -2.97
C ASP A 17 3.64 -10.80 -1.82
N GLU A 18 4.09 -10.58 -0.59
CA GLU A 18 3.24 -10.59 0.61
C GLU A 18 2.22 -9.44 0.56
N PHE A 19 2.64 -8.26 0.11
CA PHE A 19 1.74 -7.12 -0.05
C PHE A 19 0.69 -7.38 -1.14
N ALA A 20 1.11 -8.03 -2.24
CA ALA A 20 0.23 -8.43 -3.32
C ALA A 20 -0.83 -9.44 -2.83
N ALA A 21 -0.41 -10.43 -2.03
CA ALA A 21 -1.31 -11.42 -1.43
C ALA A 21 -2.36 -10.76 -0.50
N ILE A 22 -1.95 -9.74 0.28
CA ILE A 22 -2.88 -8.96 1.12
C ILE A 22 -3.90 -8.20 0.29
N ALA A 23 -3.44 -7.49 -0.75
CA ALA A 23 -4.30 -6.67 -1.60
C ALA A 23 -5.16 -7.52 -2.56
N GLY A 24 -4.87 -8.81 -2.70
CA GLY A 24 -5.56 -9.71 -3.63
C GLY A 24 -5.16 -9.44 -5.09
N VAL A 25 -3.92 -9.00 -5.32
CA VAL A 25 -3.36 -8.71 -6.65
C VAL A 25 -2.07 -9.48 -6.87
N THR A 26 -1.43 -9.26 -8.02
CA THR A 26 -0.14 -9.86 -8.34
C THR A 26 1.02 -8.92 -7.97
N GLN A 27 2.21 -9.47 -7.73
CA GLN A 27 3.42 -8.67 -7.47
C GLN A 27 3.73 -7.64 -8.59
N PRO A 28 3.53 -7.96 -9.89
CA PRO A 28 3.65 -6.97 -10.95
C PRO A 28 2.69 -5.78 -10.80
N THR A 29 1.48 -6.00 -10.31
CA THR A 29 0.51 -4.92 -10.03
C THR A 29 1.02 -4.00 -8.92
N VAL A 30 1.57 -4.56 -7.83
CA VAL A 30 2.20 -3.77 -6.77
C VAL A 30 3.39 -2.98 -7.31
N SER A 31 4.23 -3.59 -8.14
CA SER A 31 5.35 -2.90 -8.80
C SER A 31 4.87 -1.73 -9.68
N ARG A 32 3.76 -1.88 -10.40
CA ARG A 32 3.13 -0.81 -11.20
C ARG A 32 2.64 0.33 -10.30
N TRP A 33 1.96 0.02 -9.20
CA TRP A 33 1.54 1.02 -8.21
C TRP A 33 2.74 1.77 -7.61
N GLU A 34 3.83 1.07 -7.33
CA GLU A 34 5.04 1.67 -6.78
C GLU A 34 5.77 2.61 -7.75
N ARG A 35 5.62 2.36 -9.05
CA ARG A 35 6.18 3.18 -10.13
C ARG A 35 5.28 4.35 -10.53
N GLY A 36 4.08 4.47 -9.96
CA GLY A 36 3.11 5.51 -10.32
C GLY A 36 2.47 5.29 -11.69
N ALA A 37 2.31 4.03 -12.12
CA ALA A 37 1.57 3.71 -13.33
C ALA A 37 0.07 4.04 -13.15
N GLU A 38 -0.64 4.30 -14.26
CA GLU A 38 -2.07 4.71 -14.34
C GLU A 38 -3.07 3.71 -13.74
N GLU A 39 -2.62 2.60 -13.16
CA GLU A 39 -3.47 1.61 -12.55
C GLU A 39 -3.90 2.08 -11.15
N ALA A 40 -5.07 2.71 -11.10
CA ALA A 40 -5.69 3.12 -9.84
C ALA A 40 -6.10 1.88 -9.01
N MET A 41 -5.79 1.91 -7.71
CA MET A 41 -6.30 0.92 -6.77
C MET A 41 -7.82 1.03 -6.64
N THR A 42 -8.50 -0.11 -6.57
CA THR A 42 -9.93 -0.16 -6.31
C THR A 42 -10.23 -0.01 -4.82
N LEU A 43 -11.45 0.42 -4.48
CA LEU A 43 -11.92 0.51 -3.09
C LEU A 43 -11.85 -0.85 -2.35
N GLU A 44 -12.06 -1.94 -3.08
CA GLU A 44 -11.95 -3.30 -2.53
C GLU A 44 -10.51 -3.62 -2.11
N GLN A 45 -9.53 -3.26 -2.94
CA GLN A 45 -8.11 -3.44 -2.63
C GLN A 45 -7.69 -2.58 -1.43
N MET A 46 -8.13 -1.32 -1.38
CA MET A 46 -7.90 -0.44 -0.22
C MET A 46 -8.47 -1.04 1.06
N THR A 47 -9.70 -1.58 0.99
CA THR A 47 -10.38 -2.20 2.13
C THR A 47 -9.63 -3.42 2.63
N ARG A 48 -9.11 -4.27 1.73
CA ARG A 48 -8.28 -5.44 2.11
C ARG A 48 -7.00 -5.02 2.83
N ILE A 49 -6.29 -4.03 2.31
CA ILE A 49 -5.06 -3.53 2.93
C ILE A 49 -5.36 -2.95 4.32
N ARG A 50 -6.42 -2.15 4.46
CA ARG A 50 -6.85 -1.62 5.76
C ARG A 50 -7.21 -2.72 6.75
N ALA A 51 -7.96 -3.72 6.30
CA ALA A 51 -8.33 -4.87 7.13
C ALA A 51 -7.09 -5.63 7.60
N ALA A 52 -6.11 -5.84 6.72
CA ALA A 52 -4.85 -6.48 7.07
C ALA A 52 -3.99 -5.66 8.04
N ALA A 53 -3.96 -4.33 7.89
CA ALA A 53 -3.27 -3.45 8.85
C ALA A 53 -3.90 -3.57 10.23
N THR A 54 -5.24 -3.49 10.29
CA THR A 54 -6.01 -3.62 11.54
C THR A 54 -5.82 -4.99 12.17
N ALA A 55 -5.88 -6.07 11.38
CA ALA A 55 -5.70 -7.44 11.84
C ALA A 55 -4.29 -7.70 12.40
N ARG A 56 -3.28 -6.96 11.91
CA ARG A 56 -1.89 -7.01 12.40
C ARG A 56 -1.63 -6.05 13.56
N GLY A 57 -2.63 -5.29 14.01
CA GLY A 57 -2.46 -4.28 15.06
C GLY A 57 -1.57 -3.10 14.64
N LEU A 58 -1.44 -2.85 13.33
CA LEU A 58 -0.65 -1.74 12.81
C LEU A 58 -1.46 -0.45 12.90
N VAL A 59 -0.80 0.65 13.28
CA VAL A 59 -1.38 1.98 13.19
C VAL A 59 -1.62 2.28 11.71
N TRP A 60 -2.88 2.40 11.32
CA TRP A 60 -3.29 2.64 9.94
C TRP A 60 -3.83 4.05 9.77
N GLN A 61 -3.46 4.72 8.69
CA GLN A 61 -4.00 6.03 8.32
C GLN A 61 -4.38 6.02 6.84
N ASP A 62 -5.67 6.18 6.53
CA ASP A 62 -6.18 6.13 5.16
C ASP A 62 -5.58 7.24 4.27
N GLN A 63 -5.11 8.33 4.86
CA GLN A 63 -4.41 9.41 4.15
C GLN A 63 -3.18 8.92 3.39
N TRP A 64 -2.53 7.83 3.83
CA TRP A 64 -1.36 7.29 3.15
C TRP A 64 -1.64 6.79 1.73
N PHE A 65 -2.90 6.54 1.35
CA PHE A 65 -3.23 6.21 -0.04
C PHE A 65 -3.21 7.43 -0.97
N PHE A 66 -3.56 8.60 -0.44
CA PHE A 66 -3.83 9.80 -1.21
C PHE A 66 -2.68 10.80 -1.12
N ASP A 67 -2.03 10.86 0.04
CA ASP A 67 -0.96 11.81 0.32
C ASP A 67 0.38 11.09 0.32
N PRO A 68 1.31 11.39 -0.62
CA PRO A 68 2.69 11.01 -0.43
C PRO A 68 3.16 11.61 0.90
N PRO A 69 3.98 10.91 1.71
CA PRO A 69 4.50 11.52 2.93
C PRO A 69 5.12 12.85 2.50
N GLU A 70 4.56 13.96 3.00
CA GLU A 70 5.13 15.28 2.79
C GLU A 70 6.61 15.12 3.10
N CYS A 71 7.43 15.35 2.07
CA CYS A 71 8.84 15.53 2.27
C CYS A 71 8.90 16.74 3.21
N ALA A 72 9.02 16.49 4.51
CA ALA A 72 9.19 17.52 5.52
C ALA A 72 10.36 18.38 5.03
N ALA A 73 10.01 19.58 4.54
CA ALA A 73 10.93 20.56 3.99
C ALA A 73 11.68 21.26 5.13
#